data_AF-A0A744CSI0-F1
#
_entry.id   AF-A0A744CSI0-F1
#
_cell.length_a   1.000
_cell.length_b   1.000
_cell.length_c   1.000
_cell.angle_alpha   90.00
_cell.angle_beta   90.00
_cell.angle_gamma   90.00
#
_symmetry.space_group_name_H-M   'P 1'
#
loop_
_entity.id
_entity.type
_entity.pdbx_description
1 polymer ?
#
loop_
_entity_poly.entity_id
_entity_poly.type
_entity_poly.pdbx_seq_one_letter_code
_entity_poly.pdbx_strand_id
1 'polypeptide(L)'
;QIWLNANLQGAVISLFKSNQTIPYNNEGRALVAASMSDVIQQYKRWGGIREGVTLTEAQKKQINNVVGEDVSSTLFATGYYLYIGDMLPSLRATRSSPSCTLWYCDGGSIQKLVIASTEVQ
;
A
#
# COMPACT_ATOMS: atom_id res chain seq x y z
N GLN A 1 -4.13 0.71 -10.95
CA GLN A 1 -2.88 0.02 -10.55
C GLN A 1 -1.63 0.56 -11.23
N ILE A 2 -1.55 0.63 -12.57
CA ILE A 2 -0.31 1.09 -13.27
C ILE A 2 0.14 2.48 -12.80
N TRP A 3 -0.77 3.46 -12.78
CA TRP A 3 -0.47 4.82 -12.31
C TRP A 3 0.07 4.85 -10.87
N LEU A 4 -0.58 4.12 -9.95
CA LEU A 4 -0.16 4.06 -8.55
C LEU A 4 1.27 3.50 -8.44
N ASN A 5 1.53 2.36 -9.07
CA ASN A 5 2.83 1.71 -9.01
C ASN A 5 3.95 2.57 -9.60
N ALA A 6 3.69 3.22 -10.74
CA ALA A 6 4.67 4.11 -11.38
C ALA A 6 5.00 5.32 -10.50
N ASN A 7 4.00 5.95 -9.88
CA ASN A 7 4.22 7.11 -9.02
C ASN A 7 4.89 6.73 -7.70
N LEU A 8 4.55 5.58 -7.10
CA LEU A 8 5.25 5.07 -5.90
C LEU A 8 6.74 4.84 -6.19
N GLN A 9 7.06 4.20 -7.33
CA GLN A 9 8.45 4.03 -7.75
C GLN A 9 9.14 5.37 -8.00
N GLY A 10 8.46 6.32 -8.67
CA GLY A 10 8.98 7.66 -8.90
C GLY A 10 9.29 8.43 -7.61
N ALA A 11 8.46 8.27 -6.58
CA ALA A 11 8.67 8.88 -5.28
C ALA A 11 9.89 8.31 -4.55
N VAL A 12 10.08 6.99 -4.59
CA VAL A 12 11.26 6.32 -4.03
C VAL A 12 12.54 6.70 -4.80
N ILE A 13 12.48 6.81 -6.14
CA ILE A 13 13.60 7.30 -6.95
C ILE A 13 13.97 8.73 -6.53
N SER A 14 12.96 9.59 -6.30
CA SER A 14 13.19 10.97 -5.88
C SER A 14 13.85 11.04 -4.50
N LEU A 15 13.45 10.17 -3.56
CA LEU A 15 14.10 10.02 -2.26
C LEU A 15 15.58 9.64 -2.39
N PHE A 16 15.91 8.66 -3.24
CA PHE A 16 17.30 8.26 -3.48
C PHE A 16 18.14 9.35 -4.16
N LYS A 17 17.52 10.22 -4.96
CA LYS A 17 18.21 11.36 -5.58
C LYS A 17 18.48 12.50 -4.60
N SER A 18 17.58 12.72 -3.62
CA SER A 18 17.69 13.83 -2.66
C SER A 18 18.53 13.49 -1.43
N ASN A 19 18.75 12.20 -1.15
CA ASN A 19 19.53 11.74 0.00
C ASN A 19 20.79 11.02 -0.46
N GLN A 20 21.95 11.45 0.03
CA GLN A 20 23.22 10.77 -0.26
C GLN A 20 23.28 9.36 0.35
N THR A 21 22.63 9.18 1.50
CA THR A 21 22.57 7.88 2.19
C THR A 21 21.20 7.73 2.85
N ILE A 22 20.67 6.51 2.85
CA ILE A 22 19.51 6.14 3.66
C ILE A 22 19.97 5.08 4.66
N PRO A 23 19.83 5.32 5.98
CA PRO A 23 20.32 4.39 6.98
C PRO A 23 19.48 3.11 7.03
N TYR A 24 20.13 1.98 7.29
CA TYR A 24 19.45 0.71 7.54
C TYR A 24 19.03 0.62 9.01
N ASN A 25 18.03 1.44 9.37
CA ASN A 25 17.44 1.50 10.70
C ASN A 25 15.97 2.00 10.61
N ASN A 26 15.35 2.22 11.77
CA ASN A 26 13.97 2.71 11.83
C ASN A 26 13.77 4.10 11.20
N GLU A 27 14.80 4.96 11.20
CA GLU A 27 14.75 6.28 10.57
C GLU A 27 14.71 6.17 9.05
N GLY A 28 15.57 5.35 8.46
CA GLY A 28 15.54 5.09 7.02
C GLY A 28 14.22 4.44 6.58
N ARG A 29 13.67 3.54 7.40
CA ARG A 29 12.35 2.96 7.16
C ARG A 29 11.26 4.03 7.14
N ALA A 30 11.30 4.96 8.10
CA ALA A 30 10.37 6.09 8.15
C ALA A 30 10.52 7.03 6.94
N LEU A 31 11.75 7.29 6.48
CA LEU A 31 12.00 8.09 5.27
C LEU A 31 11.40 7.46 4.01
N VAL A 32 11.57 6.14 3.84
CA VAL A 32 10.98 5.41 2.71
C VAL A 32 9.45 5.45 2.79
N ALA A 33 8.86 5.23 3.96
CA ALA A 33 7.41 5.36 4.15
C ALA A 33 6.91 6.77 3.80
N ALA A 34 7.60 7.79 4.30
CA ALA A 34 7.24 9.19 4.08
C ALA A 34 7.29 9.57 2.59
N SER A 35 8.27 9.07 1.83
CA SER A 35 8.39 9.37 0.40
C SER A 35 7.15 8.97 -0.41
N MET A 36 6.47 7.89 -0.02
CA MET A 36 5.31 7.37 -0.74
C MET A 36 3.98 7.96 -0.25
N SER A 37 3.97 8.66 0.88
CA SER A 37 2.75 9.15 1.53
C SER A 37 1.91 10.03 0.60
N ASP A 38 2.54 10.99 -0.08
CA ASP A 38 1.82 11.93 -0.95
C ASP A 38 1.13 11.23 -2.13
N VAL A 39 1.79 10.22 -2.73
CA VAL A 39 1.23 9.42 -3.82
C VAL A 39 0.03 8.61 -3.34
N ILE A 40 0.14 7.97 -2.17
CA ILE A 40 -0.96 7.21 -1.57
C ILE A 40 -2.14 8.13 -1.29
N GLN A 41 -1.90 9.31 -0.71
CA GLN A 41 -2.94 10.28 -0.42
C GLN A 41 -3.58 10.84 -1.69
N GLN A 42 -2.81 11.08 -2.76
CA GLN A 42 -3.34 11.48 -4.05
C GLN A 42 -4.25 10.40 -4.63
N TYR A 43 -3.83 9.14 -4.58
CA TYR A 43 -4.65 8.02 -5.05
C TYR A 43 -5.93 7.82 -4.23
N LYS A 44 -5.85 8.03 -2.92
CA LYS A 44 -7.00 8.02 -2.01
C LYS A 44 -7.98 9.14 -2.32
N ARG A 45 -7.50 10.38 -2.48
CA ARG A 45 -8.34 11.54 -2.86
C ARG A 45 -9.01 11.36 -4.22
N TRP A 46 -8.34 10.68 -5.15
CA TRP A 46 -8.92 10.31 -6.45
C TRP A 46 -10.02 9.24 -6.32
N GLY A 47 -10.12 8.55 -5.18
CA GLY A 47 -11.13 7.53 -4.90
C GLY A 47 -10.65 6.09 -5.16
N GLY A 48 -9.35 5.88 -5.40
CA GLY A 48 -8.77 4.56 -5.65
C GLY A 48 -8.57 3.71 -4.38
N ILE A 49 -8.74 4.31 -3.20
CA ILE A 49 -8.64 3.67 -1.89
C ILE A 49 -9.92 3.97 -1.12
N ARG A 50 -10.56 2.96 -0.53
CA ARG A 50 -11.76 3.12 0.30
C ARG A 50 -11.59 2.61 1.73
N GLU A 51 -12.06 3.42 2.66
CA GLU A 51 -12.21 3.09 4.07
C GLU A 51 -13.46 2.22 4.28
N GLY A 52 -13.56 1.58 5.45
CA GLY A 52 -14.74 0.81 5.86
C GLY A 52 -14.87 -0.57 5.23
N VAL A 53 -13.86 -1.03 4.50
CA VAL A 53 -13.88 -2.36 3.87
C VAL A 53 -13.50 -3.43 4.90
N THR A 54 -14.44 -4.34 5.18
CA THR A 54 -14.18 -5.48 6.07
C THR A 54 -13.49 -6.59 5.30
N LEU A 55 -12.27 -6.95 5.73
CA LEU A 55 -11.51 -8.05 5.15
C LEU A 55 -12.04 -9.40 5.60
N THR A 56 -12.01 -10.38 4.69
CA THR A 56 -12.27 -11.78 5.04
C THR A 56 -11.17 -12.34 5.95
N GLU A 57 -11.48 -13.37 6.74
CA GLU A 57 -10.49 -14.03 7.61
C GLU A 57 -9.30 -14.59 6.83
N ALA A 58 -9.52 -15.07 5.61
CA ALA A 58 -8.45 -15.53 4.72
C ALA A 58 -7.50 -14.39 4.32
N GLN A 59 -8.04 -13.22 3.97
CA GLN A 59 -7.24 -12.03 3.63
C GLN A 59 -6.47 -11.51 4.84
N LYS A 60 -7.11 -11.43 6.01
CA LYS A 60 -6.43 -11.06 7.27
C LYS A 60 -5.26 -11.99 7.53
N LYS A 61 -5.47 -13.31 7.46
CA LYS A 61 -4.40 -14.31 7.67
C LYS A 61 -3.26 -14.14 6.68
N GLN A 62 -3.54 -13.88 5.40
CA GLN A 62 -2.50 -13.65 4.40
C GLN A 62 -1.63 -12.43 4.73
N ILE A 63 -2.26 -11.31 5.14
CA ILE A 63 -1.53 -10.09 5.50
C ILE A 63 -0.74 -10.30 6.80
N ASN A 64 -1.36 -10.89 7.82
CA ASN A 64 -0.72 -11.11 9.11
C ASN A 64 0.48 -12.06 9.02
N ASN A 65 0.46 -13.02 8.10
CA ASN A 65 1.62 -13.88 7.84
C ASN A 65 2.83 -13.10 7.29
N VAL A 66 2.61 -11.96 6.62
CA VAL A 66 3.69 -11.11 6.07
C VAL A 66 4.12 -10.05 7.07
N VAL A 67 3.15 -9.41 7.75
CA VAL A 67 3.42 -8.29 8.67
C VAL A 67 3.85 -8.77 10.05
N GLY A 68 3.36 -9.94 10.50
CA GLY A 68 3.62 -10.49 11.83
C GLY A 68 2.61 -10.07 12.90
N GLU A 69 1.68 -9.16 12.57
CA GLU A 69 0.62 -8.67 13.47
C GLU A 69 -0.68 -8.39 12.71
N ASP A 70 -1.79 -8.22 13.44
CA ASP A 70 -3.08 -7.88 12.84
C ASP A 70 -3.19 -6.39 12.54
N VAL A 71 -3.31 -6.07 11.25
CA VAL A 71 -3.44 -4.70 10.73
C VAL A 71 -4.82 -4.42 10.15
N SER A 72 -5.79 -5.32 10.37
CA SER A 72 -7.14 -5.22 9.82
C SER A 72 -7.89 -3.97 10.28
N SER A 73 -7.67 -3.51 11.52
CA SER A 73 -8.24 -2.27 12.05
C SER A 73 -7.71 -1.03 11.31
N THR A 74 -6.41 -0.96 11.03
CA THR A 74 -5.79 0.12 10.26
C THR A 74 -6.28 0.13 8.81
N LEU A 75 -6.38 -1.04 8.19
CA LEU A 75 -6.93 -1.18 6.83
C LEU A 75 -8.39 -0.75 6.77
N PHE A 76 -9.19 -1.10 7.76
CA PHE A 76 -10.59 -0.66 7.84
C PHE A 76 -10.67 0.87 8.01
N ALA A 77 -9.88 1.44 8.91
CA ALA A 77 -9.93 2.88 9.23
C ALA A 77 -9.39 3.78 8.11
N THR A 78 -8.34 3.35 7.42
CA THR A 78 -7.64 4.21 6.44
C THR A 78 -7.82 3.77 4.99
N GLY A 79 -8.29 2.55 4.77
CA GLY A 79 -8.42 1.91 3.47
C GLY A 79 -7.12 1.34 2.92
N TYR A 80 -5.97 1.53 3.59
CA TYR A 80 -4.68 1.00 3.12
C TYR A 80 -3.73 0.65 4.28
N TYR A 81 -2.68 -0.11 3.97
CA TYR A 81 -1.58 -0.38 4.88
C TYR A 81 -0.30 -0.51 4.08
N LEU A 82 0.68 0.34 4.38
CA LEU A 82 2.02 0.28 3.80
C LEU A 82 2.94 -0.44 4.77
N TYR A 83 3.38 -1.63 4.39
CA TYR A 83 4.41 -2.38 5.10
C TYR A 83 5.77 -2.16 4.47
N ILE A 84 6.75 -1.90 5.33
CA ILE A 84 8.16 -1.92 5.00
C ILE A 84 8.81 -2.83 6.04
N GLY A 85 9.39 -3.93 5.58
CA GLY A 85 10.12 -4.87 6.43
C GLY A 85 11.30 -4.21 7.13
N ASP A 86 11.83 -4.88 8.15
CA ASP A 86 12.90 -4.32 8.96
C ASP A 86 14.13 -3.94 8.13
N MET A 87 14.63 -2.72 8.35
CA MET A 87 15.90 -2.27 7.81
C MET A 87 16.97 -2.51 8.87
N LEU A 88 17.54 -3.71 8.86
CA LEU A 88 18.59 -4.10 9.82
C LEU A 88 20.00 -3.86 9.25
N PRO A 89 20.99 -3.56 10.10
CA PRO A 89 22.40 -3.49 9.66
C PRO A 89 22.89 -4.77 8.97
N SER A 90 22.33 -5.94 9.30
CA SER A 90 22.65 -7.21 8.64
C SER A 90 22.29 -7.24 7.16
N LEU A 91 21.19 -6.57 6.75
CA LEU A 91 20.78 -6.47 5.34
C LEU A 91 21.78 -5.65 4.51
N ARG A 92 22.45 -4.67 5.14
CA ARG A 92 23.54 -3.93 4.49
C ARG A 92 24.70 -4.86 4.13
N ALA A 93 25.05 -5.80 5.01
CA ALA A 93 26.14 -6.74 4.77
C ALA A 93 25.85 -7.67 3.58
N THR A 94 24.59 -8.07 3.41
CA THR A 94 24.13 -8.92 2.29
C THR A 94 23.71 -8.14 1.05
N ARG A 95 23.76 -6.79 1.10
CA ARG A 95 23.28 -5.89 0.05
C ARG A 95 21.84 -6.20 -0.39
N SER A 96 21.00 -6.56 0.56
CA SER A 96 19.59 -6.93 0.31
C SER A 96 18.68 -5.73 0.57
N SER A 97 17.57 -5.66 -0.17
CA SER A 97 16.55 -4.63 0.01
C SER A 97 15.49 -5.08 1.02
N PRO A 98 14.94 -4.17 1.85
CA PRO A 98 13.78 -4.48 2.66
C PRO A 98 12.58 -4.80 1.77
N SER A 99 11.73 -5.72 2.22
CA SER A 99 10.45 -5.97 1.56
C SER A 99 9.54 -4.74 1.72
N CYS A 100 8.79 -4.40 0.67
CA CYS A 100 7.83 -3.30 0.70
C CYS A 100 6.54 -3.77 0.05
N THR A 101 5.40 -3.59 0.72
CA THR A 101 4.10 -3.99 0.19
C THR A 101 3.04 -3.00 0.64
N LEU A 102 2.27 -2.50 -0.34
CA LEU A 102 1.11 -1.67 -0.08
C LEU A 102 -0.15 -2.52 -0.32
N TRP A 103 -0.91 -2.77 0.73
CA TRP A 103 -2.28 -3.25 0.61
C TRP A 103 -3.23 -2.06 0.60
N TYR A 104 -4.21 -2.08 -0.29
CA TYR A 104 -5.25 -1.06 -0.32
C TYR A 104 -6.58 -1.69 -0.73
N CYS A 105 -7.67 -1.17 -0.17
CA CYS A 105 -9.02 -1.61 -0.44
C CYS A 105 -9.55 -0.82 -1.65
N ASP A 106 -9.71 -1.51 -2.78
CA ASP A 106 -10.38 -0.95 -3.95
C ASP A 106 -11.90 -0.88 -3.66
N GLY A 107 -12.49 0.28 -3.94
CA GLY A 107 -13.90 0.54 -3.74
C GLY A 107 -14.83 -0.14 -4.72
N GLY A 108 -14.30 -0.97 -5.63
CA GLY A 108 -15.10 -1.74 -6.58
C GLY A 108 -15.93 -0.81 -7.46
N SER A 109 -15.29 -0.08 -8.37
CA SER A 109 -16.02 0.54 -9.46
C SER A 109 -16.87 -0.52 -10.16
N ILE A 110 -18.16 -0.25 -10.34
CA ILE A 110 -19.05 -1.12 -11.11
C ILE A 110 -18.46 -1.25 -12.52
N GLN A 111 -17.99 -2.45 -12.87
CA GLN A 111 -17.42 -2.72 -14.19
C GLN A 111 -18.48 -3.24 -15.18
N LYS A 112 -19.68 -3.56 -14.70
CA LYS A 112 -20.80 -4.06 -15.51
C LYS A 112 -22.12 -3.81 -14.81
N LEU A 113 -23.07 -3.22 -15.53
CA LEU A 113 -24.47 -3.07 -15.13
C LEU A 113 -25.33 -3.74 -16.20
N VAL A 114 -26.07 -4.79 -15.84
CA VAL A 114 -27.03 -5.44 -16.75
C VAL A 114 -28.43 -5.00 -16.35
N ILE A 115 -29.10 -4.27 -17.23
CA ILE A 115 -30.48 -3.83 -17.04
C ILE A 115 -31.36 -4.60 -18.03
N ALA A 116 -32.35 -5.33 -17.51
CA ALA A 116 -33.43 -5.89 -18.32
C ALA A 116 -34.63 -4.93 -18.26
N SER A 117 -35.10 -4.48 -19.42
CA SER A 117 -36.34 -3.70 -19.56
C SER A 117 -37.33 -4.56 -20.33
N THR A 118 -38.29 -5.13 -19.62
CA THR A 118 -39.32 -6.00 -20.20
C THR A 118 -40.64 -5.26 -20.11
N GLU A 119 -41.29 -5.08 -21.25
CA GLU A 119 -42.66 -4.57 -21.30
C GLU A 119 -43.61 -5.67 -20.86
N VAL A 120 -44.65 -5.30 -20.10
CA VAL A 120 -45.65 -6.21 -19.56
C VAL A 120 -46.99 -5.71 -20.05
N GLN A 121 -47.69 -6.55 -20.82
CA GLN A 121 -49.09 -6.37 -21.20
C GLN A 121 -49.92 -7.56 -20.72
#